data_AF-A0A953ZAB6-F1
#
_entry.id   AF-A0A953ZAB6-F1
#
_cell.length_a   1.000
_cell.length_b   1.000
_cell.length_c   1.000
_cell.angle_alpha   90.00
_cell.angle_beta   90.00
_cell.angle_gamma   90.00
#
_symmetry.space_group_name_H-M   'P 1'
#
loop_
_entity.id
_entity.type
_entity.pdbx_description
1 polymer ?
#
loop_
_entity_poly.entity_id
_entity_poly.type
_entity_poly.pdbx_seq_one_letter_code
_entity_poly.pdbx_strand_id
1 'polypeptide(L)'
;SKSREVHTLTDQAKPDVIAKAASELGCRSVAFTYNDPIIFHEYAIDVAKACHERDIKTVAVTAGYQCAGPREEFYRYMDAANVDLKGFTEEFYRKVCIGELAPVLETLRYIKHETDTWLETTTLLIPGKNDSDDELKRMCDWFVRELGPDVPMHFSAFHPDFKMMDTPDTPPSTLERARKIAMQAGVRYAYTGNVHDRDGDTTLCHQCHSPLIVRDWY
;
A
#
# COMPACT_ATOMS: atom_id res chain seq x y z
N SER A 1 32.90 5.94 -8.58
CA SER A 1 31.63 6.67 -8.38
C SER A 1 30.54 5.63 -8.29
N LYS A 2 29.71 5.63 -7.22
CA LYS A 2 28.52 4.76 -7.12
C LYS A 2 27.62 4.87 -8.36
N SER A 3 27.58 6.02 -9.03
CA SER A 3 26.80 6.19 -10.26
C SER A 3 27.30 5.35 -11.44
N ARG A 4 28.61 4.99 -11.49
CA ARG A 4 29.18 4.10 -12.52
C ARG A 4 28.95 2.63 -12.20
N GLU A 5 28.97 2.24 -10.93
CA GLU A 5 28.64 0.86 -10.51
C GLU A 5 27.17 0.54 -10.78
N VAL A 6 26.25 1.46 -10.41
CA VAL A 6 24.81 1.31 -10.68
C VAL A 6 24.53 1.19 -12.18
N HIS A 7 25.26 1.94 -13.03
CA HIS A 7 25.09 1.90 -14.48
C HIS A 7 25.46 0.55 -15.13
N THR A 8 26.30 -0.25 -14.47
CA THR A 8 26.70 -1.60 -14.94
C THR A 8 25.68 -2.67 -14.55
N LEU A 9 24.84 -2.40 -13.55
CA LEU A 9 23.82 -3.31 -13.01
C LEU A 9 22.40 -2.94 -13.46
N THR A 10 22.21 -1.76 -14.06
CA THR A 10 20.93 -1.31 -14.61
C THR A 10 20.73 -1.82 -16.03
N ASP A 11 19.63 -2.53 -16.23
CA ASP A 11 19.12 -2.87 -17.56
C ASP A 11 18.20 -1.74 -18.08
N GLN A 12 18.11 -1.57 -19.39
CA GLN A 12 17.18 -0.62 -20.00
C GLN A 12 15.77 -1.22 -20.02
N ALA A 13 14.96 -0.83 -19.04
CA ALA A 13 13.55 -1.17 -18.98
C ALA A 13 12.70 -0.14 -19.76
N LYS A 14 12.61 -0.24 -21.09
CA LYS A 14 11.61 0.57 -21.83
C LYS A 14 10.19 0.06 -21.54
N PRO A 15 9.15 0.90 -21.64
CA PRO A 15 7.75 0.49 -21.42
C PRO A 15 7.34 -0.81 -22.14
N ASP A 16 7.58 -0.88 -23.45
CA ASP A 16 7.31 -2.07 -24.26
C ASP A 16 8.10 -3.31 -23.83
N VAL A 17 9.32 -3.13 -23.32
CA VAL A 17 10.16 -4.23 -22.86
C VAL A 17 9.56 -4.86 -21.61
N ILE A 18 9.09 -4.03 -20.67
CA ILE A 18 8.40 -4.51 -19.47
C ILE A 18 7.09 -5.24 -19.84
N ALA A 19 6.25 -4.61 -20.66
CA ALA A 19 4.98 -5.20 -21.07
C ALA A 19 5.16 -6.50 -21.85
N LYS A 20 6.16 -6.56 -22.73
CA LYS A 20 6.52 -7.78 -23.47
C LYS A 20 7.02 -8.88 -22.52
N ALA A 21 7.93 -8.57 -21.60
CA ALA A 21 8.43 -9.55 -20.65
C ALA A 21 7.31 -10.11 -19.77
N ALA A 22 6.41 -9.24 -19.29
CA ALA A 22 5.23 -9.67 -18.53
C ALA A 22 4.32 -10.59 -19.36
N SER A 23 4.09 -10.28 -20.63
CA SER A 23 3.31 -11.13 -21.55
C SER A 23 3.97 -12.49 -21.79
N GLU A 24 5.27 -12.52 -22.09
CA GLU A 24 6.05 -13.75 -22.35
C GLU A 24 6.11 -14.67 -21.13
N LEU A 25 6.12 -14.10 -19.92
CA LEU A 25 6.11 -14.82 -18.66
C LEU A 25 4.69 -15.21 -18.19
N GLY A 26 3.64 -14.82 -18.92
CA GLY A 26 2.25 -15.08 -18.55
C GLY A 26 1.80 -14.33 -17.29
N CYS A 27 2.43 -13.19 -16.98
CA CYS A 27 2.04 -12.33 -15.87
C CYS A 27 0.68 -11.70 -16.15
N ARG A 28 -0.20 -11.72 -15.14
CA ARG A 28 -1.52 -11.04 -15.21
C ARG A 28 -1.43 -9.54 -14.92
N SER A 29 -0.35 -9.11 -14.26
CA SER A 29 -0.16 -7.74 -13.85
C SER A 29 1.30 -7.36 -13.69
N VAL A 30 1.58 -6.06 -13.78
CA VAL A 30 2.84 -5.42 -13.42
C VAL A 30 2.60 -4.47 -12.24
N ALA A 31 3.44 -4.57 -11.21
CA ALA A 31 3.38 -3.69 -10.04
C ALA A 31 4.55 -2.70 -10.04
N PHE A 32 4.24 -1.42 -9.81
CA PHE A 32 5.23 -0.37 -9.57
C PHE A 32 5.43 -0.22 -8.07
N THR A 33 6.64 -0.52 -7.57
CA THR A 33 6.94 -0.61 -6.14
C THR A 33 8.43 -0.33 -5.85
N TYR A 34 8.83 -0.47 -4.58
CA TYR A 34 10.13 -0.14 -3.97
C TYR A 34 10.44 1.36 -3.93
N ASN A 35 10.51 1.99 -5.10
CA ASN A 35 10.47 3.43 -5.22
C ASN A 35 9.01 3.85 -5.48
N ASP A 36 8.63 5.02 -4.99
CA ASP A 36 7.27 5.50 -5.19
C ASP A 36 7.03 5.80 -6.69
N PRO A 37 6.02 5.18 -7.34
CA PRO A 37 5.74 5.40 -8.75
C PRO A 37 5.29 6.82 -9.08
N ILE A 38 4.86 7.60 -8.09
CA ILE A 38 4.59 9.03 -8.26
C ILE A 38 5.88 9.78 -8.67
N ILE A 39 7.06 9.33 -8.24
CA ILE A 39 8.35 9.99 -8.55
C ILE A 39 8.76 9.77 -10.01
N PHE A 40 8.34 8.67 -10.61
CA PHE A 40 8.57 8.34 -12.03
C PHE A 40 7.25 8.29 -12.81
N HIS A 41 6.35 9.23 -12.50
CA HIS A 41 4.96 9.31 -12.96
C HIS A 41 4.77 9.02 -14.46
N GLU A 42 5.50 9.73 -15.33
CA GLU A 42 5.37 9.58 -16.78
C GLU A 42 5.79 8.19 -17.25
N TYR A 43 6.88 7.67 -16.69
CA TYR A 43 7.37 6.34 -17.02
C TYR A 43 6.41 5.23 -16.55
N ALA A 44 5.85 5.35 -15.34
CA ALA A 44 4.84 4.41 -14.84
C ALA A 44 3.60 4.40 -15.73
N ILE A 45 3.14 5.58 -16.18
CA ILE A 45 2.01 5.72 -17.11
C ILE A 45 2.31 5.08 -18.47
N ASP A 46 3.50 5.31 -19.02
CA ASP A 46 3.86 4.74 -20.32
C ASP A 46 3.96 3.21 -20.25
N VAL A 47 4.52 2.66 -19.16
CA VAL A 47 4.51 1.21 -18.91
C VAL A 47 3.07 0.70 -18.77
N ALA A 48 2.21 1.43 -18.06
CA ALA A 48 0.83 1.02 -17.87
C ALA A 48 0.06 0.93 -19.18
N LYS A 49 0.18 1.95 -20.04
CA LYS A 49 -0.40 1.93 -21.40
C LYS A 49 0.09 0.73 -22.21
N ALA A 50 1.41 0.47 -22.21
CA ALA A 50 1.98 -0.68 -22.92
C ALA A 50 1.48 -2.03 -22.36
N CYS A 51 1.25 -2.13 -21.04
CA CYS A 51 0.67 -3.31 -20.42
C CYS A 51 -0.79 -3.51 -20.84
N HIS A 52 -1.59 -2.45 -20.87
CA HIS A 52 -3.01 -2.51 -21.27
C HIS A 52 -3.20 -2.93 -22.73
N GLU A 53 -2.29 -2.54 -23.64
CA GLU A 53 -2.28 -3.04 -25.04
C GLU A 53 -2.17 -4.57 -25.14
N ARG A 54 -1.74 -5.23 -24.07
CA ARG A 54 -1.50 -6.68 -23.98
C ARG A 54 -2.41 -7.36 -22.95
N ASP A 55 -3.46 -6.68 -22.49
CA ASP A 55 -4.39 -7.15 -21.45
C ASP A 55 -3.71 -7.49 -20.10
N ILE A 56 -2.65 -6.74 -19.77
CA ILE A 56 -1.91 -6.88 -18.51
C ILE A 56 -2.30 -5.73 -17.58
N LYS A 57 -2.70 -6.09 -16.35
CA LYS A 57 -3.14 -5.12 -15.33
C LYS A 57 -1.98 -4.38 -14.68
N THR A 58 -2.25 -3.21 -14.14
CA THR A 58 -1.22 -2.35 -13.53
C THR A 58 -1.56 -2.04 -12.08
N VAL A 59 -0.55 -2.16 -11.21
CA VAL A 59 -0.69 -1.98 -9.75
C VAL A 59 0.28 -0.91 -9.27
N ALA A 60 -0.22 0.08 -8.53
CA ALA A 60 0.62 1.07 -7.86
C ALA A 60 0.79 0.72 -6.37
N VAL A 61 2.04 0.57 -5.90
CA VAL A 61 2.36 0.53 -4.47
C VAL A 61 3.05 1.85 -4.13
N THR A 62 2.39 2.71 -3.35
CA THR A 62 2.77 4.13 -3.26
C THR A 62 2.52 4.72 -1.86
N ALA A 63 3.23 5.77 -1.51
CA ALA A 63 2.92 6.59 -0.33
C ALA A 63 1.68 7.49 -0.54
N GLY A 64 1.17 7.61 -1.78
CA GLY A 64 -0.03 8.40 -2.08
C GLY A 64 0.13 9.91 -1.90
N TYR A 65 1.36 10.40 -1.72
CA TYR A 65 1.66 11.81 -1.51
C TYR A 65 1.75 12.54 -2.86
N GLN A 66 0.60 13.02 -3.35
CA GLN A 66 0.46 13.55 -4.72
C GLN A 66 -0.39 14.81 -4.79
N CYS A 67 -0.03 15.72 -5.70
CA CYS A 67 -0.86 16.87 -6.06
C CYS A 67 -2.12 16.44 -6.82
N ALA A 68 -3.22 17.20 -6.66
CA ALA A 68 -4.52 16.85 -7.25
C ALA A 68 -4.52 16.66 -8.77
N GLY A 69 -3.82 17.51 -9.53
CA GLY A 69 -3.76 17.42 -11.00
C GLY A 69 -3.06 16.15 -11.50
N PRO A 70 -1.78 15.92 -11.16
CA PRO A 70 -1.06 14.69 -11.51
C PRO A 70 -1.76 13.43 -10.99
N ARG A 71 -2.41 13.49 -9.83
CA ARG A 71 -3.16 12.37 -9.27
C ARG A 71 -4.23 11.85 -10.22
N GLU A 72 -5.01 12.73 -10.83
CA GLU A 72 -6.07 12.34 -11.77
C GLU A 72 -5.51 11.57 -12.97
N GLU A 73 -4.41 12.08 -13.55
CA GLU A 73 -3.77 11.41 -14.69
C GLU A 73 -3.21 10.04 -14.28
N PHE A 74 -2.54 9.96 -13.12
CA PHE A 74 -1.88 8.74 -12.68
C PHE A 74 -2.86 7.58 -12.53
N TYR A 75 -3.93 7.79 -11.74
CA TYR A 75 -4.89 6.72 -11.44
C TYR A 75 -5.81 6.37 -12.60
N ARG A 76 -5.87 7.19 -13.67
CA ARG A 76 -6.53 6.81 -14.93
C ARG A 76 -5.92 5.55 -15.56
N TYR A 77 -4.65 5.27 -15.30
CA TYR A 77 -3.91 4.15 -15.89
C TYR A 77 -3.57 3.05 -14.88
N MET A 78 -4.09 3.10 -13.65
CA MET A 78 -3.85 2.09 -12.62
C MET A 78 -5.12 1.27 -12.39
N ASP A 79 -5.02 -0.05 -12.52
CA ASP A 79 -6.13 -0.97 -12.22
C ASP A 79 -6.28 -1.22 -10.70
N ALA A 80 -5.17 -1.18 -9.95
CA ALA A 80 -5.18 -1.30 -8.50
C ALA A 80 -4.11 -0.42 -7.84
N ALA A 81 -4.33 -0.06 -6.57
CA ALA A 81 -3.42 0.70 -5.75
C ALA A 81 -3.40 0.18 -4.32
N ASN A 82 -2.20 -0.06 -3.79
CA ASN A 82 -1.95 -0.17 -2.35
C ASN A 82 -1.27 1.12 -1.90
N VAL A 83 -2.00 1.91 -1.11
CA VAL A 83 -1.54 3.22 -0.63
C VAL A 83 -1.15 3.12 0.82
N ASP A 84 0.07 3.52 1.14
CA ASP A 84 0.56 3.47 2.51
C ASP A 84 -0.01 4.63 3.36
N LEU A 85 -0.99 4.34 4.20
CA LEU A 85 -1.42 5.23 5.27
C LEU A 85 -0.50 5.01 6.48
N LYS A 86 0.71 5.57 6.42
CA LYS A 86 1.83 5.23 7.32
C LYS A 86 1.62 5.61 8.79
N GLY A 87 0.66 6.46 9.10
CA GLY A 87 0.33 6.95 10.43
C GLY A 87 -0.91 7.83 10.36
N PHE A 88 -1.35 8.35 11.50
CA PHE A 88 -2.56 9.18 11.57
C PHE A 88 -2.36 10.45 12.40
N THR A 89 -1.13 10.94 12.42
CA THR A 89 -0.76 12.24 12.97
C THR A 89 0.15 12.99 12.01
N GLU A 90 -0.03 14.31 11.93
CA GLU A 90 0.86 15.18 11.17
C GLU A 90 2.28 15.20 11.76
N GLU A 91 2.43 14.93 13.06
CA GLU A 91 3.75 14.81 13.69
C GLU A 91 4.54 13.61 13.15
N PHE A 92 3.91 12.44 13.06
CA PHE A 92 4.54 11.24 12.49
C PHE A 92 4.97 11.49 11.05
N TYR A 93 4.08 12.07 10.23
CA TYR A 93 4.40 12.39 8.84
C TYR A 93 5.55 13.38 8.71
N ARG A 94 5.58 14.46 9.48
CA ARG A 94 6.66 15.45 9.40
C ARG A 94 8.00 14.91 9.89
N LYS A 95 8.01 14.11 10.98
CA LYS A 95 9.25 13.67 11.64
C LYS A 95 9.81 12.38 11.05
N VAL A 96 8.95 11.44 10.68
CA VAL A 96 9.35 10.10 10.22
C VAL A 96 9.28 10.00 8.70
N CYS A 97 8.17 10.44 8.09
CA CYS A 97 7.99 10.34 6.64
C CYS A 97 8.60 11.51 5.85
N ILE A 98 8.90 12.63 6.52
CA ILE A 98 9.30 13.89 5.88
C ILE A 98 8.24 14.34 4.85
N GLY A 99 6.97 14.28 5.26
CA GLY A 99 5.82 14.67 4.45
C GLY A 99 4.67 15.18 5.30
N GLU A 100 3.47 15.20 4.72
CA GLU A 100 2.24 15.66 5.37
C GLU A 100 1.15 14.59 5.24
N LEU A 101 0.29 14.47 6.25
CA LEU A 101 -0.79 13.47 6.25
C LEU A 101 -1.91 13.87 5.29
N ALA A 102 -2.30 15.16 5.28
CA ALA A 102 -3.45 15.63 4.52
C ALA A 102 -3.43 15.26 3.02
N PRO A 103 -2.31 15.39 2.27
CA PRO A 103 -2.27 14.98 0.86
C PRO A 103 -2.53 13.48 0.65
N VAL A 104 -2.08 12.62 1.57
CA VAL A 104 -2.35 11.17 1.49
C VAL A 104 -3.83 10.88 1.70
N LEU A 105 -4.45 11.52 2.69
CA LEU A 105 -5.89 11.36 2.96
C LEU A 105 -6.74 11.82 1.77
N GLU A 106 -6.37 12.93 1.13
CA GLU A 106 -7.05 13.41 -0.07
C GLU A 106 -6.86 12.47 -1.26
N THR A 107 -5.70 11.83 -1.39
CA THR A 107 -5.46 10.83 -2.43
C THR A 107 -6.32 9.58 -2.22
N LEU A 108 -6.40 9.07 -0.99
CA LEU A 108 -7.26 7.94 -0.66
C LEU A 108 -8.74 8.21 -0.97
N ARG A 109 -9.24 9.39 -0.59
CA ARG A 109 -10.61 9.83 -0.92
C ARG A 109 -10.84 9.90 -2.42
N TYR A 110 -9.89 10.48 -3.16
CA TYR A 110 -9.97 10.57 -4.61
C TYR A 110 -10.05 9.19 -5.28
N ILE A 111 -9.14 8.27 -4.96
CA ILE A 111 -9.14 6.92 -5.53
C ILE A 111 -10.47 6.23 -5.23
N LYS A 112 -10.96 6.34 -3.99
CA LYS A 112 -12.20 5.67 -3.59
C LYS A 112 -13.44 6.19 -4.31
N HIS A 113 -13.55 7.51 -4.48
CA HIS A 113 -14.80 8.15 -4.88
C HIS A 113 -14.84 8.53 -6.36
N GLU A 114 -13.68 8.73 -6.98
CA GLU A 114 -13.57 9.34 -8.31
C GLU A 114 -12.94 8.39 -9.35
N THR A 115 -12.53 7.18 -8.96
CA THR A 115 -11.95 6.19 -9.87
C THR A 115 -12.50 4.78 -9.66
N ASP A 116 -12.30 3.92 -10.65
CA ASP A 116 -12.59 2.47 -10.57
C ASP A 116 -11.36 1.66 -10.12
N THR A 117 -10.27 2.33 -9.72
CA THR A 117 -9.05 1.67 -9.26
C THR A 117 -9.33 0.89 -7.98
N TRP A 118 -8.98 -0.40 -7.96
CA TRP A 118 -9.06 -1.19 -6.73
C TRP A 118 -8.14 -0.62 -5.66
N LEU A 119 -8.68 -0.22 -4.52
CA LEU A 119 -7.92 0.42 -3.45
C LEU A 119 -7.72 -0.53 -2.27
N GLU A 120 -6.49 -0.60 -1.79
CA GLU A 120 -6.12 -1.15 -0.48
C GLU A 120 -5.19 -0.16 0.24
N THR A 121 -5.09 -0.27 1.56
CA THR A 121 -4.12 0.52 2.32
C THR A 121 -3.22 -0.33 3.20
N THR A 122 -1.99 0.11 3.38
CA THR A 122 -1.04 -0.52 4.31
C THR A 122 -0.55 0.46 5.35
N THR A 123 -0.45 0.00 6.59
CA THR A 123 0.17 0.73 7.71
C THR A 123 1.23 -0.15 8.34
N LEU A 124 2.50 0.20 8.12
CA LEU A 124 3.61 -0.39 8.87
C LEU A 124 3.57 0.15 10.31
N LEU A 125 3.31 -0.71 11.28
CA LEU A 125 3.31 -0.32 12.68
C LEU A 125 4.75 -0.29 13.20
N ILE A 126 5.11 0.78 13.88
CA ILE A 126 6.43 1.03 14.45
C ILE A 126 6.23 1.26 15.96
N PRO A 127 6.77 0.39 16.84
CA PRO A 127 6.56 0.49 18.27
C PRO A 127 6.88 1.87 18.85
N GLY A 128 5.92 2.46 19.55
CA GLY A 128 6.05 3.77 20.20
C GLY A 128 6.02 4.96 19.24
N LYS A 129 5.67 4.77 17.96
CA LYS A 129 5.60 5.86 16.97
C LYS A 129 4.20 6.07 16.39
N ASN A 130 3.53 5.01 15.96
CA ASN A 130 2.20 5.05 15.32
C ASN A 130 1.27 3.90 15.74
N ASP A 131 1.63 3.16 16.80
CA ASP A 131 0.93 1.93 17.23
C ASP A 131 0.04 2.13 18.48
N SER A 132 -0.22 3.38 18.87
CA SER A 132 -1.09 3.68 20.01
C SER A 132 -2.56 3.42 19.69
N ASP A 133 -3.31 2.92 20.67
CA ASP A 133 -4.72 2.58 20.50
C ASP A 133 -5.58 3.78 20.08
N ASP A 134 -5.28 4.99 20.60
CA ASP A 134 -6.00 6.21 20.23
C ASP A 134 -5.75 6.59 18.77
N GLU A 135 -4.50 6.53 18.31
CA GLU A 135 -4.15 6.83 16.92
C GLU A 135 -4.77 5.82 15.96
N LEU A 136 -4.67 4.52 16.28
CA LEU A 136 -5.28 3.45 15.49
C LEU A 136 -6.79 3.59 15.42
N LYS A 137 -7.45 3.89 16.55
CA LYS A 137 -8.90 4.13 16.58
C LYS A 137 -9.28 5.31 15.69
N ARG A 138 -8.58 6.45 15.81
CA ARG A 138 -8.83 7.62 14.94
C ARG A 138 -8.63 7.30 13.47
N MET A 139 -7.58 6.55 13.14
CA MET A 139 -7.30 6.08 11.78
C MET A 139 -8.44 5.24 11.23
N CYS A 140 -8.87 4.22 11.99
CA CYS A 140 -9.91 3.28 11.56
C CYS A 140 -11.29 3.95 11.49
N ASP A 141 -11.63 4.84 12.44
CA ASP A 141 -12.88 5.60 12.42
C ASP A 141 -12.95 6.51 11.17
N TRP A 142 -11.84 7.17 10.81
CA TRP A 142 -11.74 7.94 9.57
C TRP A 142 -11.83 7.04 8.33
N PHE A 143 -11.10 5.92 8.34
CA PHE A 143 -11.04 4.99 7.23
C PHE A 143 -12.42 4.47 6.85
N VAL A 144 -13.19 3.97 7.83
CA VAL A 144 -14.53 3.45 7.57
C VAL A 144 -15.49 4.55 7.12
N ARG A 145 -15.35 5.77 7.68
CA ARG A 145 -16.20 6.90 7.30
C ARG A 145 -15.96 7.38 5.87
N GLU A 146 -14.71 7.52 5.46
CA GLU A 146 -14.37 8.05 4.13
C GLU A 146 -14.29 6.95 3.08
N LEU A 147 -13.64 5.82 3.37
CA LEU A 147 -13.36 4.78 2.38
C LEU A 147 -14.39 3.64 2.39
N GLY A 148 -15.17 3.54 3.46
CA GLY A 148 -16.15 2.48 3.66
C GLY A 148 -15.57 1.21 4.27
N PRO A 149 -16.42 0.25 4.64
CA PRO A 149 -16.00 -0.96 5.36
C PRO A 149 -15.34 -2.02 4.45
N ASP A 150 -15.48 -1.89 3.14
CA ASP A 150 -15.09 -2.91 2.15
C ASP A 150 -13.68 -2.73 1.58
N VAL A 151 -13.03 -1.58 1.84
CA VAL A 151 -11.64 -1.36 1.39
C VAL A 151 -10.70 -2.16 2.31
N PRO A 152 -9.85 -3.05 1.78
CA PRO A 152 -8.87 -3.78 2.57
C PRO A 152 -7.87 -2.87 3.30
N MET A 153 -7.62 -3.18 4.56
CA MET A 153 -6.63 -2.53 5.40
C MET A 153 -5.61 -3.54 5.90
N HIS A 154 -4.33 -3.26 5.70
CA HIS A 154 -3.22 -4.12 6.10
C HIS A 154 -2.41 -3.43 7.20
N PHE A 155 -2.10 -4.16 8.26
CA PHE A 155 -1.12 -3.76 9.26
C PHE A 155 0.11 -4.65 9.11
N SER A 156 1.30 -4.08 8.93
CA SER A 156 2.54 -4.85 8.76
C SER A 156 3.51 -4.61 9.91
N ALA A 157 4.27 -5.64 10.27
CA ALA A 157 5.31 -5.53 11.29
C ALA A 157 6.54 -4.79 10.75
N PHE A 158 6.99 -3.79 11.52
CA PHE A 158 8.31 -3.19 11.38
C PHE A 158 9.42 -4.14 11.85
N HIS A 159 10.54 -4.12 11.13
CA HIS A 159 11.82 -4.70 11.49
C HIS A 159 12.90 -3.59 11.50
N PRO A 160 13.83 -3.56 12.48
CA PRO A 160 14.86 -2.53 12.59
C PRO A 160 15.88 -2.63 11.45
N ASP A 161 15.90 -1.61 10.59
CA ASP A 161 16.81 -1.55 9.44
C ASP A 161 17.33 -0.12 9.17
N PHE A 162 18.40 -0.06 8.38
CA PHE A 162 19.05 1.16 7.90
C PHE A 162 19.43 2.14 9.02
N LYS A 163 18.57 3.12 9.33
CA LYS A 163 18.82 4.20 10.29
C LYS A 163 17.99 4.10 11.56
N MET A 164 17.01 3.19 11.61
CA MET A 164 16.11 3.02 12.75
C MET A 164 16.41 1.69 13.45
N MET A 165 17.62 1.57 13.99
CA MET A 165 18.12 0.36 14.64
C MET A 165 17.83 0.30 16.14
N ASP A 166 17.38 1.41 16.74
CA ASP A 166 17.14 1.60 18.16
C ASP A 166 15.68 1.32 18.57
N THR A 167 14.81 1.08 17.59
CA THR A 167 13.41 0.68 17.78
C THR A 167 13.32 -0.83 17.64
N PRO A 168 12.63 -1.59 18.51
CA PRO A 168 12.51 -3.04 18.37
C PRO A 168 11.56 -3.44 17.24
N ASP A 169 11.61 -4.72 16.85
CA ASP A 169 10.60 -5.33 15.99
C ASP A 169 9.18 -5.11 16.53
N THR A 170 8.22 -5.04 15.62
CA THR A 170 6.80 -5.02 16.01
C THR A 170 6.38 -6.38 16.54
N PRO A 171 5.91 -6.48 17.79
CA PRO A 171 5.40 -7.74 18.30
C PRO A 171 4.14 -8.16 17.54
N PRO A 172 3.92 -9.47 17.28
CA PRO A 172 2.68 -9.96 16.67
C PRO A 172 1.41 -9.48 17.37
N SER A 173 1.44 -9.39 18.72
CA SER A 173 0.34 -8.89 19.53
C SER A 173 -0.05 -7.43 19.23
N THR A 174 0.87 -6.62 18.71
CA THR A 174 0.56 -5.25 18.25
C THR A 174 -0.27 -5.27 16.97
N LEU A 175 0.02 -6.18 16.04
CA LEU A 175 -0.77 -6.37 14.82
C LEU A 175 -2.14 -6.96 15.11
N GLU A 176 -2.21 -7.99 15.95
CA GLU A 176 -3.48 -8.58 16.42
C GLU A 176 -4.38 -7.50 17.07
N ARG A 177 -3.79 -6.63 17.90
CA ARG A 177 -4.49 -5.50 18.53
C ARG A 177 -4.99 -4.50 17.50
N ALA A 178 -4.15 -4.07 16.56
CA ALA A 178 -4.54 -3.12 15.52
C ALA A 178 -5.65 -3.68 14.61
N ARG A 179 -5.53 -4.95 14.21
CA ARG A 179 -6.56 -5.66 13.45
C ARG A 179 -7.89 -5.69 14.20
N LYS A 180 -7.87 -6.00 15.50
CA LYS A 180 -9.08 -5.99 16.34
C LYS A 180 -9.71 -4.61 16.40
N ILE A 181 -8.92 -3.54 16.55
CA ILE A 181 -9.42 -2.16 16.54
C ILE A 181 -10.08 -1.83 15.21
N ALA A 182 -9.45 -2.18 14.08
CA ALA A 182 -10.00 -1.95 12.75
C ALA A 182 -11.34 -2.68 12.54
N MET A 183 -11.42 -3.96 12.92
CA MET A 183 -12.65 -4.74 12.84
C MET A 183 -13.75 -4.16 13.74
N GLN A 184 -13.42 -3.68 14.94
CA GLN A 184 -14.36 -3.02 15.84
C GLN A 184 -14.88 -1.69 15.29
N ALA A 185 -14.06 -0.95 14.54
CA ALA A 185 -14.47 0.27 13.84
C ALA A 185 -15.36 -0.01 12.62
N GLY A 186 -15.38 -1.26 12.12
CA GLY A 186 -16.24 -1.71 11.03
C GLY A 186 -15.51 -2.10 9.75
N VAL A 187 -14.18 -2.14 9.74
CA VAL A 187 -13.41 -2.68 8.62
C VAL A 187 -13.68 -4.17 8.48
N ARG A 188 -14.18 -4.62 7.32
CA ARG A 188 -14.52 -6.03 7.07
C ARG A 188 -13.30 -6.88 6.73
N TYR A 189 -12.30 -6.27 6.11
CA TYR A 189 -11.11 -6.94 5.61
C TYR A 189 -9.85 -6.28 6.20
N ALA A 190 -9.49 -6.69 7.40
CA ALA A 190 -8.27 -6.25 8.08
C ALA A 190 -7.26 -7.41 8.16
N TYR A 191 -6.05 -7.18 7.67
CA TYR A 191 -5.00 -8.20 7.53
C TYR A 191 -3.73 -7.84 8.31
N THR A 192 -2.92 -8.85 8.62
CA THR A 192 -1.64 -8.72 9.32
C THR A 192 -0.50 -9.21 8.44
N GLY A 193 0.44 -8.35 8.07
CA GLY A 193 1.57 -8.69 7.21
C GLY A 193 2.90 -8.77 7.96
N ASN A 194 3.91 -9.35 7.30
CA ASN A 194 5.27 -9.58 7.83
C ASN A 194 5.31 -10.43 9.12
N VAL A 195 4.25 -11.20 9.38
CA VAL A 195 4.14 -12.14 10.51
C VAL A 195 3.45 -13.40 10.05
N HIS A 196 3.70 -14.51 10.74
CA HIS A 196 2.88 -15.71 10.61
C HIS A 196 1.62 -15.54 11.45
N ASP A 197 0.50 -15.19 10.82
CA ASP A 197 -0.81 -15.10 11.45
C ASP A 197 -1.88 -15.57 10.46
N ARG A 198 -2.14 -16.88 10.46
CA ARG A 198 -3.14 -17.49 9.59
C ARG A 198 -4.54 -16.90 9.75
N ASP A 199 -4.92 -16.48 10.95
CA ASP A 199 -6.25 -15.91 11.21
C ASP A 199 -6.33 -14.46 10.71
N GLY A 200 -5.23 -13.72 10.81
CA GLY A 200 -5.04 -12.39 10.25
C GLY A 200 -4.95 -12.38 8.73
N ASP A 201 -4.35 -13.41 8.12
CA ASP A 201 -4.12 -13.56 6.68
C ASP A 201 -5.31 -14.15 5.90
N THR A 202 -6.24 -14.79 6.62
CA THR A 202 -7.40 -15.44 6.02
C THR A 202 -8.46 -14.41 5.64
N THR A 203 -8.84 -14.40 4.36
CA THR A 203 -10.02 -13.66 3.89
C THR A 203 -11.28 -14.46 4.25
N LEU A 204 -12.08 -13.92 5.16
CA LEU A 204 -13.38 -14.46 5.56
C LEU A 204 -14.51 -13.76 4.82
N CYS A 205 -15.57 -14.49 4.49
CA CYS A 205 -16.80 -13.88 3.97
C CYS A 205 -17.44 -12.99 5.05
N HIS A 206 -17.67 -11.70 4.76
CA HIS A 206 -18.24 -10.77 5.74
C HIS A 206 -19.68 -11.09 6.19
N GLN A 207 -20.38 -11.99 5.49
CA GLN A 207 -21.76 -12.38 5.81
C GLN A 207 -21.81 -13.66 6.67
N CYS A 208 -21.12 -14.72 6.24
CA CYS A 208 -21.21 -16.03 6.87
C CYS A 208 -19.92 -16.47 7.59
N HIS A 209 -18.86 -15.66 7.54
CA HIS A 209 -17.55 -15.92 8.15
C HIS A 209 -16.87 -17.21 7.67
N SER A 210 -17.31 -17.76 6.53
CA SER A 210 -16.61 -18.90 5.92
C SER A 210 -15.28 -18.43 5.31
N PRO A 211 -14.20 -19.23 5.45
CA PRO A 211 -12.92 -18.92 4.82
C PRO A 211 -13.03 -19.00 3.31
N LEU A 212 -12.70 -17.90 2.64
CA LEU A 212 -12.69 -17.79 1.17
C LEU A 212 -11.28 -18.02 0.63
N ILE A 213 -10.29 -17.40 1.27
CA ILE A 213 -8.88 -17.56 0.92
C ILE A 213 -8.09 -17.70 2.21
N VAL A 214 -7.45 -18.85 2.39
CA VAL A 214 -6.60 -19.13 3.55
C VAL A 214 -5.15 -18.96 3.13
N ARG A 215 -4.43 -18.13 3.86
CA ARG A 215 -3.01 -17.86 3.69
C ARG A 215 -2.36 -17.91 5.07
N ASP A 216 -1.07 -18.16 5.09
CA ASP A 216 -0.23 -18.06 6.27
C ASP A 216 1.14 -17.70 5.72
N TRP A 217 1.47 -16.42 5.86
CA TRP A 217 2.65 -15.81 5.26
C TRP A 217 2.61 -15.68 3.72
N TYR A 218 3.16 -14.58 3.24
CA TYR A 218 3.52 -14.30 1.84
C TYR A 218 4.88 -13.59 1.82
#